data_AF-A0A8D0GTJ9-F1
#
_entry.id   AF-A0A8D0GTJ9-F1
#
_cell.length_a   1.000
_cell.length_b   1.000
_cell.length_c   1.000
_cell.angle_alpha   90.00
_cell.angle_beta   90.00
_cell.angle_gamma   90.00
#
_symmetry.space_group_name_H-M   'P 1'
#
loop_
_entity.id
_entity.type
_entity.pdbx_description
1 polymer ?
#
loop_
_entity_poly.entity_id
_entity_poly.type
_entity_poly.pdbx_seq_one_letter_code
_entity_poly.pdbx_strand_id
1 'polypeptide(L)'
;MQWFREWEGFVKGKDSDPPGPIDNTKIAVTKCGNVVLKQGADSGQISEETWTFLHSIYGGGPEIILRPPVAQIEPDVLQTEEKIELETRSL
;
A
#
# COMPACT_ATOMS: atom_id res chain seq x y z
N MET A 1 -3.64 11.05 -12.44
CA MET A 1 -5.00 10.77 -11.94
C MET A 1 -5.99 10.90 -13.08
N GLN A 2 -5.83 10.11 -14.16
CA GLN A 2 -6.70 10.21 -15.33
C GLN A 2 -8.09 9.62 -15.04
N TRP A 3 -8.14 8.33 -14.69
CA TRP A 3 -9.38 7.61 -14.39
C TRP A 3 -10.26 8.34 -13.37
N PHE A 4 -9.65 8.88 -12.31
CA PHE A 4 -10.38 9.63 -11.28
C PHE A 4 -11.04 10.91 -11.83
N ARG A 5 -10.41 11.60 -12.79
CA ARG A 5 -11.00 12.80 -13.41
C ARG A 5 -12.17 12.44 -14.32
N GLU A 6 -12.07 11.33 -15.03
CA GLU A 6 -13.16 10.79 -15.87
C GLU A 6 -14.34 10.38 -14.97
N TRP A 7 -14.07 9.68 -13.87
CA TRP A 7 -15.08 9.36 -12.86
C TRP A 7 -15.74 10.61 -12.30
N GLU A 8 -14.94 11.61 -11.93
CA GLU A 8 -15.44 12.87 -11.38
C GLU A 8 -16.33 13.62 -12.40
N GLY A 9 -15.97 13.59 -13.69
CA GLY A 9 -16.76 14.14 -14.78
C GLY A 9 -18.11 13.45 -14.94
N PHE A 10 -18.11 12.11 -14.93
CA PHE A 10 -19.32 11.29 -14.99
C PHE A 10 -20.27 11.55 -13.81
N VAL A 11 -19.78 11.50 -12.57
CA VAL A 11 -20.64 11.73 -11.39
C VAL A 11 -21.16 13.15 -11.29
N LYS A 12 -20.48 14.13 -11.91
CA LYS A 12 -20.93 15.52 -12.00
C LYS A 12 -21.81 15.79 -13.23
N GLY A 13 -22.10 14.77 -14.06
CA GLY A 13 -22.90 14.90 -15.27
C GLY A 13 -22.24 15.72 -16.38
N LYS A 14 -20.91 15.90 -16.35
CA LYS A 14 -20.15 16.55 -17.42
C LYS A 14 -19.93 15.60 -18.59
N ASP A 15 -19.68 14.34 -18.28
CA ASP A 15 -19.47 13.26 -19.23
C ASP A 15 -20.64 12.26 -19.13
N SER A 16 -21.14 11.77 -20.26
CA SER A 16 -22.25 10.81 -20.29
C SER A 16 -21.78 9.35 -20.10
N ASP A 17 -20.54 9.06 -20.46
CA ASP A 17 -19.98 7.72 -20.38
C ASP A 17 -19.27 7.49 -19.02
N PRO A 18 -19.44 6.32 -18.39
CA PRO A 18 -18.70 5.97 -17.19
C PRO A 18 -17.20 5.75 -17.49
N PRO A 19 -16.30 5.93 -16.51
CA PRO A 19 -14.83 5.93 -16.68
C PRO A 19 -14.19 4.57 -17.05
N GLY A 20 -14.99 3.55 -17.38
CA GLY A 20 -14.49 2.19 -17.60
C GLY A 20 -13.76 1.59 -16.38
N PRO A 21 -13.05 0.48 -16.54
CA PRO A 21 -12.29 -0.14 -15.45
C PRO A 21 -11.14 0.72 -14.95
N ILE A 22 -10.80 0.61 -13.65
CA ILE A 22 -9.68 1.35 -13.06
C ILE A 22 -8.38 0.90 -13.73
N ASP A 23 -7.63 1.84 -14.31
CA ASP A 23 -6.33 1.59 -14.91
C ASP A 23 -5.20 2.28 -14.12
N ASN A 24 -4.44 1.47 -13.37
CA ASN A 24 -3.27 1.92 -12.62
C ASN A 24 -1.95 1.60 -13.32
N THR A 25 -1.96 1.07 -14.55
CA THR A 25 -0.72 0.63 -15.24
C THR A 25 0.29 1.76 -15.42
N LYS A 26 -0.18 3.00 -15.62
CA LYS A 26 0.68 4.19 -15.78
C LYS A 26 1.36 4.64 -14.48
N ILE A 27 0.79 4.28 -13.33
CA ILE A 27 1.28 4.67 -12.00
C ILE A 27 1.89 3.49 -11.23
N ALA A 28 1.75 2.27 -11.73
CA ALA A 28 2.31 1.06 -11.14
C ALA A 28 3.71 0.75 -11.69
N VAL A 29 4.60 0.27 -10.83
CA VAL A 29 5.83 -0.41 -11.22
C VAL A 29 5.97 -1.72 -10.46
N THR A 30 6.40 -2.77 -11.14
CA THR A 30 6.67 -4.05 -10.49
C THR A 30 8.12 -4.08 -10.01
N LYS A 31 8.33 -4.24 -8.70
CA LYS A 31 9.65 -4.44 -8.08
C LYS A 31 9.66 -5.75 -7.29
N CYS A 32 10.55 -6.67 -7.67
CA CYS A 32 10.68 -7.99 -7.01
C CYS A 32 9.34 -8.74 -6.86
N GLY A 33 8.50 -8.72 -7.90
CA GLY A 33 7.18 -9.36 -7.90
C GLY A 33 6.07 -8.59 -7.17
N ASN A 34 6.38 -7.45 -6.54
CA ASN A 34 5.41 -6.60 -5.87
C ASN A 34 5.05 -5.39 -6.73
N VAL A 35 3.76 -5.07 -6.83
CA VAL A 35 3.29 -3.84 -7.45
C VAL A 35 3.43 -2.69 -6.46
N VAL A 36 4.21 -1.67 -6.81
CA VAL A 36 4.41 -0.47 -6.00
C VAL A 36 4.13 0.78 -6.83
N LEU A 37 3.87 1.89 -6.14
CA LEU A 37 3.65 3.18 -6.80
C LEU A 37 4.94 3.68 -7.46
N LYS A 38 4.82 4.12 -8.71
CA LYS A 38 5.89 4.78 -9.45
C LYS A 38 6.18 6.15 -8.83
N GLN A 39 7.45 6.41 -8.50
CA GLN A 39 7.85 7.72 -7.99
C GLN A 39 7.53 8.83 -9.01
N GLY A 40 6.94 9.93 -8.53
CA GLY A 40 6.53 11.06 -9.36
C GLY A 40 5.31 10.80 -10.25
N ALA A 41 4.61 9.68 -10.06
CA ALA A 41 3.34 9.45 -10.74
C ALA A 41 2.29 10.49 -10.28
N ASP A 42 1.47 10.94 -11.23
CA ASP A 42 0.25 11.68 -10.92
C ASP A 42 -0.77 10.70 -10.36
N SER A 43 -0.72 10.50 -9.04
CA SER A 43 -1.57 9.59 -8.26
C SER A 43 -2.04 10.27 -6.99
N GLY A 44 -3.19 9.86 -6.46
CA GLY A 44 -3.71 10.29 -5.16
C GLY A 44 -4.06 9.08 -4.30
N GLN A 45 -3.89 9.24 -3.00
CA GLN A 45 -4.21 8.21 -2.02
C GLN A 45 -5.67 8.31 -1.63
N ILE A 46 -6.32 7.15 -1.50
CA ILE A 46 -7.68 7.02 -0.98
C ILE A 46 -7.70 5.98 0.14
N SER A 47 -8.75 5.99 0.96
CA SER A 47 -8.93 4.94 1.98
C SER A 47 -9.21 3.59 1.32
N GLU A 48 -8.91 2.51 2.06
CA GLU A 48 -9.24 1.14 1.65
C GLU A 48 -10.74 0.98 1.35
N GLU A 49 -11.60 1.60 2.17
CA GLU A 49 -13.05 1.59 1.96
C GLU A 49 -13.43 2.24 0.61
N THR A 50 -12.87 3.41 0.32
CA THR A 50 -13.13 4.11 -0.96
C THR A 50 -12.63 3.29 -2.14
N TRP A 51 -11.44 2.69 -2.01
CA TRP A 51 -10.90 1.80 -3.03
C TRP A 51 -11.81 0.60 -3.27
N THR A 52 -12.22 -0.10 -2.22
CA THR A 52 -13.11 -1.26 -2.28
C THR A 52 -14.44 -0.90 -2.95
N PHE A 53 -15.02 0.23 -2.59
CA PHE A 53 -16.25 0.72 -3.22
C PHE A 53 -16.08 0.93 -4.72
N LEU A 54 -15.07 1.71 -5.14
CA LEU A 54 -14.82 1.99 -6.56
C LEU A 54 -14.47 0.73 -7.34
N HIS A 55 -13.60 -0.12 -6.78
CA HIS A 55 -13.18 -1.37 -7.42
C HIS A 55 -14.33 -2.38 -7.54
N SER A 56 -15.27 -2.42 -6.59
CA SER A 56 -16.44 -3.28 -6.67
C SER A 56 -17.39 -2.93 -7.83
N ILE A 57 -17.40 -1.65 -8.25
CA ILE A 57 -18.26 -1.15 -9.33
C ILE A 57 -17.55 -1.26 -10.67
N TYR A 58 -16.29 -0.80 -10.73
CA TYR A 58 -15.57 -0.61 -11.99
C TYR A 58 -14.54 -1.71 -12.27
N GLY A 59 -14.08 -2.44 -11.25
CA GLY A 59 -13.00 -3.42 -11.37
C GLY A 59 -11.68 -2.79 -11.85
N GLY A 60 -10.86 -3.59 -12.53
CA GLY A 60 -9.58 -3.15 -13.10
C GLY A 60 -8.37 -3.45 -12.22
N GLY A 61 -7.29 -2.71 -12.42
CA GLY A 61 -6.02 -2.89 -11.72
C GLY A 61 -4.80 -2.26 -12.41
N PRO A 62 -3.57 -2.57 -11.96
CA PRO A 62 -3.26 -3.36 -10.76
C PRO A 62 -3.60 -2.63 -9.45
N GLU A 63 -3.82 -3.38 -8.39
CA GLU A 63 -3.99 -2.83 -7.04
C GLU A 63 -2.64 -2.37 -6.49
N ILE A 64 -2.61 -1.17 -5.89
CA ILE A 64 -1.42 -0.59 -5.27
C ILE A 64 -1.77 -0.27 -3.81
N ILE A 65 -1.29 -1.10 -2.89
CA ILE A 65 -1.50 -0.88 -1.45
C ILE A 65 -0.32 -0.06 -0.90
N LEU A 66 -0.61 1.17 -0.49
CA LEU A 66 0.34 2.00 0.24
C LEU A 66 0.33 1.60 1.71
N ARG A 67 1.25 0.72 2.11
CA ARG A 67 1.47 0.45 3.52
C ARG A 67 2.23 1.61 4.16
N PRO A 68 1.78 2.17 5.29
CA PRO A 68 2.58 3.12 6.04
C PRO A 68 3.91 2.48 6.41
N PRO A 69 5.02 3.24 6.51
CA PRO A 69 6.26 2.71 7.02
C PRO A 69 6.00 2.17 8.42
N VAL A 70 6.13 0.85 8.60
CA VAL A 70 6.24 0.29 9.93
C VAL A 70 7.53 0.88 10.47
N ALA A 71 7.45 1.69 11.53
CA ALA A 71 8.64 2.10 12.25
C ALA A 71 9.41 0.82 12.57
N GLN A 72 10.60 0.67 11.98
CA GLN A 72 11.48 -0.42 12.33
C GLN A 72 11.83 -0.21 13.80
N ILE A 73 11.16 -0.93 14.70
CA ILE A 73 11.69 -1.13 16.03
C ILE A 73 12.91 -2.01 15.79
N GLU A 74 14.09 -1.40 15.81
CA GLU A 74 15.36 -2.11 15.74
C GLU A 74 15.36 -3.18 16.85
N PRO A 75 15.57 -4.47 16.54
CA PRO A 75 15.75 -5.48 17.57
C PRO A 75 17.21 -5.42 18.02
N ASP A 76 17.60 -4.37 18.74
CA ASP A 76 18.92 -4.26 19.37
C ASP A 76 18.80 -3.95 20.87
N VAL A 77 18.08 -4.81 21.61
CA VAL A 77 18.29 -5.00 23.06
C VAL A 77 17.87 -6.43 23.43
N LEU A 78 18.63 -7.43 22.99
CA LEU A 78 18.48 -8.82 23.48
C LEU A 78 19.81 -9.58 23.33
N GLN A 79 20.91 -8.97 23.79
CA GLN A 79 22.16 -9.68 24.06
C GLN A 79 22.82 -9.10 25.31
N THR A 80 23.23 -10.00 26.21
CA THR A 80 23.68 -9.78 27.60
C THR A 80 22.47 -9.65 28.52
N GLU A 81 22.04 -10.67 29.26
CA GLU A 81 22.79 -11.41 30.27
C GLU A 81 22.34 -12.88 30.35
N GLU A 82 23.15 -13.78 29.79
CA GLU A 82 23.20 -15.18 30.25
C GLU A 82 24.62 -15.41 30.78
N LYS A 83 24.83 -15.07 32.06
CA LYS A 83 25.97 -15.59 32.83
C LYS A 83 25.46 -16.05 34.18
N ILE A 84 24.68 -17.13 34.16
CA ILE A 84 24.39 -17.91 35.35
C ILE A 84 25.64 -18.78 35.59
N GLU A 85 26.64 -18.22 36.27
CA GLU A 85 27.81 -19.00 36.70
C GLU A 85 27.38 -19.86 37.88
N LEU A 86 27.25 -21.16 37.61
CA LEU A 86 27.13 -22.21 38.59
C LEU A 86 28.42 -22.28 39.42
N GLU A 87 28.35 -22.04 40.73
CA GLU A 87 29.25 -22.69 41.67
C GLU A 87 28.44 -23.40 42.76
N THR A 88 28.23 -24.69 42.50
CA THR A 88 27.88 -25.70 43.49
C THR A 88 29.17 -26.33 44.00
N ARG A 89 29.57 -26.06 45.24
CA ARG A 89 30.00 -27.08 46.23
C ARG A 89 30.52 -26.48 47.52
N SER A 90 29.88 -26.92 48.60
CA SER A 90 30.40 -27.24 49.93
C SER A 90 31.87 -26.93 50.23
N LEU A 91 32.09 -26.16 51.30
CA LEU A 91 32.59 -26.67 52.59
C LEU A 91 32.23 -25.69 53.72
#